data_AF-A0A3R7M736-F1
#
_entry.id   AF-A0A3R7M736-F1
#
_cell.length_a   1.000
_cell.length_b   1.000
_cell.length_c   1.000
_cell.angle_alpha   90.00
_cell.angle_beta   90.00
_cell.angle_gamma   90.00
#
_symmetry.space_group_name_H-M   'P 1'
#
loop_
_entity.id
_entity.type
_entity.pdbx_description
1 polymer ?
#
loop_
_entity_poly.entity_id
_entity_poly.type
_entity_poly.pdbx_seq_one_letter_code
_entity_poly.pdbx_strand_id
1 'polypeptide(L)'
;MFTQRRLNPNEHQMLNESNHLCEAFAITESILARYQRTNKTLSASEKNAFASVLLRAPQDVLAEIIESLGYMNVPSPQPTNDFSSLMECALVLGKPLKDIFQCLNKALYNSLGSSRSLVYYKDPTDNLLRDPVYGTAATIDETTPLGKAFIAGIEYNIAGTLYIPLSYEGDVIGCVESVWGHNDQGQKRQLRDTLQFIAYAVHNAIESERLSWNKEKAEAMLTMAMQLARDNLDEAVLANSIMNTAKALTESDRCSIFLVKEDTLEAHFEDGNIVITPIGAGIAGFVAQTGEIVNISDAYADDRFNREVDKATGYRTKTILCMPVMYEGSIVAVAQLINKLDMVTEGGLRLPRTFGKRDEELFQTFSMFAGASL
;
A
#
# COMPACT_ATOMS: atom_id res chain seq x y z
N MET A 1 -2.14 13.07 -42.95
CA MET A 1 -3.48 13.29 -43.54
C MET A 1 -4.11 11.92 -43.75
N PHE A 2 -4.80 11.39 -42.74
CA PHE A 2 -5.58 10.17 -42.91
C PHE A 2 -7.05 10.55 -43.14
N THR A 3 -7.59 10.10 -44.27
CA THR A 3 -8.92 10.41 -44.78
C THR A 3 -9.98 9.61 -44.02
N GLN A 4 -10.95 10.31 -43.42
CA GLN A 4 -12.14 9.71 -42.82
C GLN A 4 -13.01 9.07 -43.91
N ARG A 5 -13.12 7.74 -43.92
CA ARG A 5 -14.25 7.04 -44.56
C ARG A 5 -15.34 6.84 -43.50
N ARG A 6 -16.51 7.45 -43.71
CA ARG A 6 -17.73 7.16 -42.95
C ARG A 6 -18.26 5.77 -43.34
N LEU A 7 -18.46 4.89 -42.35
CA LEU A 7 -19.18 3.63 -42.52
C LEU A 7 -20.70 3.87 -42.47
N ASN A 8 -21.44 3.03 -43.19
CA ASN A 8 -22.89 3.13 -43.36
C ASN A 8 -23.68 2.79 -42.07
N PRO A 9 -24.87 3.38 -41.86
CA PRO A 9 -25.55 3.37 -40.56
C PRO A 9 -26.57 2.24 -40.42
N ASN A 10 -26.20 0.96 -40.57
CA ASN A 10 -27.18 -0.13 -40.41
C ASN A 10 -26.62 -1.48 -39.92
N GLU A 11 -25.76 -1.46 -38.90
CA GLU A 11 -25.50 -2.65 -38.06
C GLU A 11 -25.43 -2.23 -36.59
N HIS A 12 -26.58 -1.86 -36.02
CA HIS A 12 -26.75 -1.83 -34.57
C HIS A 12 -27.38 -3.14 -34.12
N GLN A 13 -26.58 -4.02 -33.53
CA GLN A 13 -26.90 -4.76 -32.30
C GLN A 13 -25.78 -5.75 -32.04
N MET A 14 -24.92 -5.43 -31.07
CA MET A 14 -24.27 -6.31 -30.10
C MET A 14 -23.19 -5.46 -29.40
N LEU A 15 -23.47 -5.06 -28.15
CA LEU A 15 -22.57 -4.43 -27.17
C LEU A 15 -22.08 -3.00 -27.50
N ASN A 16 -22.63 -2.01 -26.77
CA ASN A 16 -22.06 -0.67 -26.65
C ASN A 16 -20.72 -0.76 -25.90
N GLU A 17 -19.62 -0.95 -26.63
CA GLU A 17 -18.28 -0.61 -26.14
C GLU A 17 -18.13 0.91 -26.24
N SER A 18 -18.12 1.58 -25.10
CA SER A 18 -17.89 3.02 -25.07
C SER A 18 -16.41 3.31 -25.41
N ASN A 19 -16.20 4.17 -26.42
CA ASN A 19 -14.88 4.61 -26.92
C ASN A 19 -14.12 5.52 -25.94
N HIS A 20 -14.24 5.30 -24.63
CA HIS A 20 -13.63 6.10 -23.59
C HIS A 20 -12.10 6.16 -23.72
N LEU A 21 -11.48 5.10 -24.24
CA LEU A 21 -10.04 5.07 -24.50
C LEU A 21 -9.67 6.06 -25.61
N CYS A 22 -10.41 6.09 -26.71
CA CYS A 22 -10.19 7.03 -27.81
C CYS A 22 -10.41 8.48 -27.37
N GLU A 23 -11.43 8.73 -26.56
CA GLU A 23 -11.68 10.06 -25.98
C GLU A 23 -10.56 10.49 -25.04
N ALA A 24 -10.09 9.60 -24.17
CA ALA A 24 -8.96 9.85 -23.27
C ALA A 24 -7.66 10.15 -24.03
N PHE A 25 -7.37 9.39 -25.10
CA PHE A 25 -6.20 9.64 -25.94
C PHE A 25 -6.30 10.96 -26.72
N ALA A 26 -7.46 11.30 -27.27
CA ALA A 26 -7.67 12.57 -27.97
C ALA A 26 -7.51 13.78 -27.03
N ILE A 27 -8.00 13.67 -25.79
CA ILE A 27 -7.79 14.69 -24.75
C ILE A 27 -6.30 14.80 -24.41
N THR A 28 -5.62 13.67 -24.25
CA THR A 28 -4.18 13.62 -23.93
C THR A 28 -3.34 14.23 -25.05
N GLU A 29 -3.65 13.96 -26.31
CA GLU A 29 -2.99 14.54 -27.48
C GLU A 29 -3.17 16.07 -27.52
N SER A 30 -4.38 16.57 -27.26
CA SER A 30 -4.66 18.01 -27.17
C SER A 30 -3.84 18.70 -26.07
N ILE A 31 -3.70 18.05 -24.90
CA ILE A 31 -2.89 18.55 -23.78
C ILE A 31 -1.40 18.60 -24.18
N LEU A 32 -0.86 17.53 -24.76
CA LEU A 32 0.54 17.46 -25.20
C LEU A 32 0.84 18.50 -26.29
N ALA A 33 -0.06 18.68 -27.26
CA ALA A 33 0.07 19.68 -28.31
C ALA A 33 0.07 21.12 -27.75
N ARG A 34 -0.61 21.35 -26.62
CA ARG A 34 -0.59 22.64 -25.90
C ARG A 34 0.74 22.85 -25.17
N TYR A 35 1.32 21.80 -24.57
CA TYR A 35 2.64 21.86 -23.94
C TYR A 35 3.73 22.20 -24.96
N GLN A 36 3.70 21.56 -26.12
CA GLN A 36 4.61 21.84 -27.24
C GLN A 36 4.49 23.30 -27.73
N ARG A 37 3.27 23.80 -27.95
CA ARG A 37 3.03 25.19 -28.39
C ARG A 37 3.45 26.25 -27.36
N THR A 38 3.41 25.89 -26.07
CA THR A 38 3.81 26.79 -24.98
C THR A 38 5.25 26.57 -24.52
N ASN A 39 5.99 25.70 -25.21
CA ASN A 39 7.37 25.30 -24.91
C ASN A 39 7.58 24.85 -23.45
N LYS A 40 6.54 24.27 -22.84
CA LYS A 40 6.58 23.73 -21.48
C LYS A 40 7.04 22.28 -21.51
N THR A 41 8.00 21.94 -20.67
CA THR A 41 8.49 20.57 -20.50
C THR A 41 7.58 19.79 -19.55
N LEU A 42 7.48 18.48 -19.78
CA LEU A 42 6.81 17.58 -18.84
C LEU A 42 7.63 17.50 -17.55
N SER A 43 6.93 17.60 -16.41
CA SER A 43 7.47 17.30 -15.09
C SER A 43 7.88 15.82 -14.98
N ALA A 44 8.69 15.49 -13.97
CA ALA A 44 9.10 14.11 -13.72
C ALA A 44 7.89 13.20 -13.45
N SER A 45 6.91 13.68 -12.70
CA SER A 45 5.67 12.94 -12.40
C SER A 45 4.83 12.69 -13.64
N GLU A 46 4.70 13.68 -14.53
CA GLU A 46 3.98 13.50 -15.80
C GLU A 46 4.70 12.50 -16.71
N LYS A 47 6.04 12.58 -16.81
CA LYS A 47 6.84 11.62 -17.58
C LYS A 47 6.67 10.19 -17.05
N ASN A 48 6.67 10.01 -15.74
CA ASN A 48 6.47 8.71 -15.11
C ASN A 48 5.04 8.18 -15.34
N ALA A 49 4.02 9.04 -15.24
CA ALA A 49 2.64 8.66 -15.54
C ALA A 49 2.46 8.23 -17.00
N PHE A 50 3.03 8.97 -17.95
CA PHE A 50 3.05 8.61 -19.37
C PHE A 50 3.77 7.28 -19.60
N ALA A 51 4.93 7.08 -18.96
CA ALA A 51 5.65 5.83 -19.02
C ALA A 51 4.83 4.67 -18.46
N SER A 52 4.15 4.84 -17.32
CA SER A 52 3.28 3.82 -16.74
C SER A 52 2.10 3.45 -17.64
N VAL A 53 1.48 4.42 -18.33
CA VAL A 53 0.40 4.15 -19.30
C VAL A 53 0.93 3.39 -20.52
N LEU A 54 2.07 3.80 -21.07
CA LEU A 54 2.71 3.10 -22.19
C LEU A 54 3.20 1.70 -21.80
N LEU A 55 3.67 1.50 -20.57
CA LEU A 55 4.08 0.20 -20.05
C LEU A 55 2.90 -0.74 -19.79
N ARG A 56 1.69 -0.19 -19.55
CA ARG A 56 0.45 -0.93 -19.32
C ARG A 56 -0.37 -1.20 -20.59
N ALA A 57 -0.03 -0.57 -21.72
CA ALA A 57 -0.72 -0.81 -22.98
C ALA A 57 -0.42 -2.24 -23.51
N PRO A 58 -1.42 -2.97 -24.05
CA PRO A 58 -1.24 -4.30 -24.63
C PRO A 58 -0.11 -4.32 -25.67
N GLN A 59 0.73 -5.36 -25.62
CA GLN A 59 1.99 -5.38 -26.39
C GLN A 59 1.77 -5.64 -27.88
N ASP A 60 0.64 -6.24 -28.25
CA ASP A 60 0.10 -6.33 -29.61
C ASP A 60 -0.21 -4.96 -30.20
N VAL A 61 -0.88 -4.08 -29.44
CA VAL A 61 -1.16 -2.69 -29.85
C VAL A 61 0.14 -1.89 -29.95
N LEU A 62 1.06 -2.07 -29.00
CA LEU A 62 2.37 -1.42 -29.05
C LEU A 62 3.24 -1.98 -30.18
N ALA A 63 3.21 -3.28 -30.46
CA ALA A 63 3.96 -3.90 -31.54
C ALA A 63 3.42 -3.44 -32.89
N GLU A 64 2.11 -3.34 -33.08
CA GLU A 64 1.49 -2.82 -34.30
C GLU A 64 1.84 -1.33 -34.49
N ILE A 65 1.87 -0.55 -33.40
CA ILE A 65 2.34 0.85 -33.41
C ILE A 65 3.85 0.93 -33.69
N ILE A 66 4.68 0.09 -33.08
CA ILE A 66 6.14 0.07 -33.23
C ILE A 66 6.56 -0.44 -34.61
N GLU A 67 5.87 -1.44 -35.17
CA GLU A 67 6.00 -1.89 -36.56
C GLU A 67 5.60 -0.77 -37.52
N SER A 68 4.51 -0.05 -37.25
CA SER A 68 4.11 1.11 -38.04
C SER A 68 5.12 2.28 -37.96
N LEU A 69 5.95 2.30 -36.91
CA LEU A 69 7.03 3.26 -36.67
C LEU A 69 8.43 2.76 -37.07
N GLY A 70 8.56 1.52 -37.56
CA GLY A 70 9.77 0.99 -38.18
C GLY A 70 10.94 0.61 -37.26
N TYR A 71 10.70 0.23 -35.99
CA TYR A 71 11.77 -0.23 -35.09
C TYR A 71 11.95 -1.76 -35.06
N MET A 72 13.20 -2.22 -35.18
CA MET A 72 13.63 -3.61 -35.34
C MET A 72 13.37 -4.50 -34.11
N ASN A 73 12.91 -5.73 -34.36
CA ASN A 73 12.77 -6.83 -33.38
C ASN A 73 14.06 -7.07 -32.57
N VAL A 74 13.95 -7.01 -31.24
CA VAL A 74 15.01 -7.45 -30.31
C VAL A 74 14.84 -8.95 -30.04
N PRO A 75 15.89 -9.77 -30.14
CA PRO A 75 15.78 -11.20 -29.90
C PRO A 75 15.43 -11.50 -28.43
N SER A 76 14.49 -12.43 -28.21
CA SER A 76 14.12 -12.95 -26.89
C SER A 76 15.34 -13.63 -26.25
N PRO A 77 15.70 -13.31 -24.99
CA PRO A 77 16.83 -13.93 -24.31
C PRO A 77 16.60 -15.43 -24.14
N GLN A 78 17.66 -16.22 -24.32
CA GLN A 78 17.63 -17.64 -24.00
C GLN A 78 17.65 -17.84 -22.48
N PRO A 79 16.82 -18.73 -21.93
CA PRO A 79 16.73 -18.97 -20.50
C PRO A 79 18.04 -19.57 -19.96
N THR A 80 18.71 -18.88 -19.03
CA THR A 80 19.90 -19.38 -18.34
C THR A 80 19.54 -19.93 -16.96
N ASN A 81 20.00 -21.14 -16.64
CA ASN A 81 19.74 -21.84 -15.36
C ASN A 81 20.64 -21.39 -14.19
N ASP A 82 21.17 -20.17 -14.23
CA ASP A 82 22.10 -19.71 -13.19
C ASP A 82 21.36 -19.01 -12.04
N PHE A 83 20.97 -19.80 -11.04
CA PHE A 83 20.35 -19.32 -9.81
C PHE A 83 21.34 -18.66 -8.84
N SER A 84 22.65 -18.66 -9.11
CA SER A 84 23.65 -18.09 -8.20
C SER A 84 23.41 -16.59 -8.01
N SER A 85 23.16 -15.87 -9.11
CA SER A 85 22.80 -14.45 -9.09
C SER A 85 21.48 -14.17 -8.37
N LEU A 86 20.52 -15.10 -8.45
CA LEU A 86 19.23 -15.01 -7.77
C LEU A 86 19.36 -15.23 -6.27
N MET A 87 20.19 -16.20 -5.86
CA MET A 87 20.49 -16.47 -4.44
C MET A 87 21.16 -15.26 -3.79
N GLU A 88 22.16 -14.65 -4.43
CA GLU A 88 22.84 -13.46 -3.92
C GLU A 88 21.92 -12.23 -3.82
N CYS A 89 20.94 -12.11 -4.70
CA CYS A 89 19.99 -11.01 -4.68
C CYS A 89 18.86 -11.20 -3.66
N ALA A 90 18.37 -12.43 -3.48
CA ALA A 90 17.13 -12.68 -2.76
C ALA A 90 17.29 -13.31 -1.37
N LEU A 91 18.46 -13.89 -1.05
CA LEU A 91 18.69 -14.56 0.24
C LEU A 91 19.57 -13.75 1.20
N VAL A 92 20.05 -12.58 0.77
CA VAL A 92 20.82 -11.68 1.65
C VAL A 92 19.85 -10.80 2.43
N LEU A 93 19.81 -11.00 3.74
CA LEU A 93 19.00 -10.22 4.67
C LEU A 93 19.40 -8.74 4.66
N GLY A 94 18.41 -7.85 4.79
CA GLY A 94 18.61 -6.41 4.90
C GLY A 94 18.74 -5.64 3.59
N LYS A 95 18.57 -6.29 2.42
CA LYS A 95 18.40 -5.57 1.15
C LYS A 95 16.99 -4.95 1.07
N PRO A 96 16.83 -3.76 0.47
CA PRO A 96 15.51 -3.19 0.23
C PRO A 96 14.62 -4.14 -0.59
N LEU A 97 13.33 -4.24 -0.23
CA LEU A 97 12.35 -5.04 -0.96
C LEU A 97 12.35 -4.74 -2.47
N LYS A 98 12.49 -3.47 -2.83
CA LYS A 98 12.56 -3.04 -4.23
C LYS A 98 13.64 -3.77 -5.02
N ASP A 99 14.84 -3.87 -4.47
CA ASP A 99 16.00 -4.47 -5.15
C ASP A 99 15.84 -5.99 -5.27
N ILE A 100 15.29 -6.62 -4.22
CA ILE A 100 14.97 -8.05 -4.23
C ILE A 100 13.97 -8.35 -5.34
N PHE A 101 12.84 -7.64 -5.37
CA PHE A 101 11.76 -7.88 -6.33
C PHE A 101 12.15 -7.50 -7.77
N GLN A 102 13.01 -6.51 -7.97
CA GLN A 102 13.61 -6.25 -9.28
C GLN A 102 14.39 -7.47 -9.80
N CYS A 103 15.12 -8.15 -8.93
CA CYS A 103 15.82 -9.37 -9.31
C CYS A 103 14.85 -10.53 -9.59
N LEU A 104 13.80 -10.68 -8.78
CA LEU A 104 12.77 -11.70 -9.00
C LEU A 104 12.00 -11.48 -10.32
N ASN A 105 11.64 -10.24 -10.64
CA ASN A 105 11.00 -9.89 -11.91
C ASN A 105 11.92 -10.24 -13.10
N LYS A 106 13.22 -10.00 -12.98
CA LYS A 106 14.22 -10.38 -13.99
C LYS A 106 14.36 -11.90 -14.14
N ALA A 107 14.25 -12.65 -13.04
CA ALA A 107 14.22 -14.11 -13.05
C ALA A 107 13.03 -14.64 -13.87
N LEU A 108 11.84 -14.09 -13.58
CA LEU A 108 10.61 -14.43 -14.29
C LEU A 108 10.69 -14.07 -15.77
N TYR A 109 11.24 -12.90 -16.09
CA TYR A 109 11.47 -12.50 -17.48
C TYR A 109 12.27 -13.56 -18.25
N ASN A 110 13.37 -14.04 -17.68
CA ASN A 110 14.21 -15.04 -18.32
C ASN A 110 13.49 -16.39 -18.49
N SER A 111 12.64 -16.79 -17.54
CA SER A 111 11.92 -18.07 -17.57
C SER A 111 10.64 -18.05 -18.43
N LEU A 112 9.92 -16.92 -18.46
CA LEU A 112 8.67 -16.76 -19.21
C LEU A 112 8.87 -16.16 -20.60
N GLY A 113 10.02 -15.55 -20.87
CA GLY A 113 10.28 -14.79 -22.10
C GLY A 113 9.46 -13.49 -22.18
N SER A 114 8.75 -13.13 -21.11
CA SER A 114 7.85 -11.98 -21.07
C SER A 114 8.48 -10.82 -20.32
N SER A 115 8.78 -9.75 -21.05
CA SER A 115 9.34 -8.49 -20.52
C SER A 115 8.49 -7.81 -19.44
N ARG A 116 7.29 -8.33 -19.16
CA ARG A 116 6.28 -7.72 -18.28
C ARG A 116 5.77 -8.72 -17.24
N SER A 117 6.70 -9.25 -16.45
CA SER A 117 6.39 -10.12 -15.32
C SER A 117 6.62 -9.37 -14.01
N LEU A 118 5.58 -9.26 -13.17
CA LEU A 118 5.58 -8.56 -11.89
C LEU A 118 5.29 -9.55 -10.76
N VAL A 119 6.08 -9.49 -9.71
CA VAL A 119 5.84 -10.21 -8.45
C VAL A 119 5.13 -9.29 -7.47
N TYR A 120 3.97 -9.73 -6.99
CA TYR A 120 3.26 -9.12 -5.88
C TYR A 120 3.37 -10.02 -4.65
N TYR A 121 3.55 -9.40 -3.48
CA TYR A 121 3.50 -10.09 -2.19
C TYR A 121 2.29 -9.65 -1.38
N LYS A 122 1.77 -10.54 -0.53
CA LYS A 122 0.77 -10.16 0.46
C LYS A 122 1.45 -9.33 1.53
N ASP A 123 1.07 -8.06 1.61
CA ASP A 123 1.56 -7.20 2.68
C ASP A 123 1.00 -7.68 4.03
N PRO A 124 1.86 -7.92 5.04
CA PRO A 124 1.42 -8.33 6.37
C PRO A 124 0.78 -7.18 7.19
N THR A 125 0.82 -5.94 6.73
CA THR A 125 0.22 -4.75 7.38
C THR A 125 -1.16 -4.45 6.84
N ASP A 126 -1.22 -4.13 5.55
CA ASP A 126 -2.42 -3.80 4.82
C ASP A 126 -2.81 -5.05 4.03
N ASN A 127 -4.03 -5.56 4.15
CA ASN A 127 -4.47 -6.79 3.48
C ASN A 127 -4.58 -6.61 1.95
N LEU A 128 -3.44 -6.38 1.30
CA LEU A 128 -3.24 -5.97 -0.08
C LEU A 128 -2.10 -6.78 -0.69
N LEU A 129 -2.16 -6.97 -2.00
CA LEU A 129 -1.04 -7.43 -2.80
C LEU A 129 -0.23 -6.23 -3.25
N ARG A 130 1.08 -6.23 -3.00
CA ARG A 130 1.96 -5.10 -3.32
C ARG A 130 3.12 -5.52 -4.20
N ASP A 131 3.42 -4.66 -5.17
CA ASP A 131 4.67 -4.68 -5.93
C ASP A 131 5.55 -3.51 -5.47
N PRO A 132 6.70 -3.78 -4.82
CA PRO A 132 7.60 -2.75 -4.33
C PRO A 132 8.43 -2.10 -5.45
N VAL A 133 8.45 -2.66 -6.67
CA VAL A 133 9.26 -2.13 -7.78
C VAL A 133 8.63 -0.89 -8.38
N TYR A 134 7.34 -0.96 -8.72
CA TYR A 134 6.59 0.16 -9.29
C TYR A 134 5.65 0.82 -8.27
N GLY A 135 5.66 0.33 -7.03
CA GLY A 135 4.82 0.82 -5.93
C GLY A 135 3.34 0.58 -6.21
N THR A 136 2.99 -0.47 -6.94
CA THR A 136 1.58 -0.76 -7.23
C THR A 136 0.97 -1.67 -6.18
N ALA A 137 -0.35 -1.60 -6.01
CA ALA A 137 -1.08 -2.46 -5.08
C ALA A 137 -2.42 -2.89 -5.68
N ALA A 138 -2.86 -4.09 -5.30
CA ALA A 138 -4.17 -4.65 -5.64
C ALA A 138 -4.87 -5.16 -4.37
N THR A 139 -6.19 -5.08 -4.35
CA THR A 139 -7.00 -5.61 -3.26
C THR A 139 -7.05 -7.13 -3.29
N ILE A 140 -7.09 -7.76 -2.12
CA ILE A 140 -7.28 -9.20 -1.97
C ILE A 140 -8.78 -9.48 -1.91
N ASP A 141 -9.45 -9.35 -3.05
CA ASP A 141 -10.87 -9.63 -3.25
C ASP A 141 -11.12 -10.17 -4.68
N GLU A 142 -12.36 -10.54 -4.99
CA GLU A 142 -12.72 -11.04 -6.32
C GLU A 142 -12.84 -9.94 -7.39
N THR A 143 -12.67 -8.67 -7.03
CA THR A 143 -12.84 -7.54 -7.96
C THR A 143 -11.61 -7.33 -8.85
N THR A 144 -10.44 -7.83 -8.42
CA THR A 144 -9.21 -7.78 -9.22
C THR A 144 -8.78 -9.19 -9.67
N PRO A 145 -8.22 -9.34 -10.89
CA PRO A 145 -7.65 -10.62 -11.33
C PRO A 145 -6.59 -11.19 -10.38
N LEU A 146 -5.75 -10.31 -9.83
CA LEU A 146 -4.73 -10.63 -8.83
C LEU A 146 -5.34 -11.17 -7.53
N GLY A 147 -6.30 -10.44 -6.96
CA GLY A 147 -6.99 -10.85 -5.74
C GLY A 147 -7.75 -12.18 -5.93
N LYS A 148 -8.41 -12.36 -7.08
CA LYS A 148 -9.09 -13.61 -7.43
C LYS A 148 -8.14 -14.80 -7.53
N ALA A 149 -7.01 -14.64 -8.21
CA ALA A 149 -5.99 -15.69 -8.31
C ALA A 149 -5.38 -16.03 -6.95
N PHE A 150 -5.13 -15.01 -6.13
CA PHE A 150 -4.61 -15.17 -4.78
C PHE A 150 -5.58 -15.93 -3.87
N ILE A 151 -6.85 -15.54 -3.82
CA ILE A 151 -7.87 -16.17 -2.95
C ILE A 151 -8.10 -17.62 -3.36
N ALA A 152 -8.21 -17.88 -4.66
CA ALA A 152 -8.49 -19.22 -5.15
C ALA A 152 -7.27 -20.16 -5.07
N GLY A 153 -6.05 -19.60 -4.98
CA GLY A 153 -4.81 -20.39 -4.97
C GLY A 153 -4.55 -21.17 -6.25
N ILE A 154 -5.17 -20.77 -7.36
CA ILE A 154 -4.99 -21.38 -8.69
C ILE A 154 -4.62 -20.33 -9.74
N GLU A 155 -3.95 -20.79 -10.80
CA GLU A 155 -3.59 -19.98 -11.95
C GLU A 155 -4.83 -19.53 -12.74
N TYR A 156 -4.85 -18.26 -13.14
CA TYR A 156 -5.83 -17.73 -14.07
C TYR A 156 -5.15 -17.15 -15.32
N ASN A 157 -5.81 -17.31 -16.47
CA ASN A 157 -5.51 -16.56 -17.67
C ASN A 157 -6.71 -15.69 -18.01
N ILE A 158 -6.54 -14.37 -17.92
CA ILE A 158 -7.59 -13.41 -18.22
C ILE A 158 -7.03 -12.43 -19.25
N ALA A 159 -7.68 -12.36 -20.42
CA ALA A 159 -7.30 -11.49 -21.52
C ALA A 159 -5.80 -11.61 -21.96
N GLY A 160 -5.22 -12.81 -21.88
CA GLY A 160 -3.83 -13.06 -22.28
C GLY A 160 -2.79 -12.76 -21.19
N THR A 161 -3.22 -12.31 -20.02
CA THR A 161 -2.37 -12.14 -18.83
C THR A 161 -2.55 -13.34 -17.90
N LEU A 162 -1.42 -13.92 -17.49
CA LEU A 162 -1.33 -14.98 -16.50
C LEU A 162 -1.21 -14.39 -15.10
N TYR A 163 -2.02 -14.92 -14.20
CA TYR A 163 -2.01 -14.62 -12.76
C TYR A 163 -1.69 -15.91 -12.02
N ILE A 164 -0.47 -16.03 -11.51
CA ILE A 164 0.06 -17.27 -10.94
C ILE A 164 0.27 -17.06 -9.44
N PRO A 165 -0.51 -17.70 -8.56
CA PRO A 165 -0.31 -17.59 -7.12
C PRO A 165 1.03 -18.20 -6.71
N LEU A 166 1.69 -17.54 -5.75
CA LEU A 166 2.91 -18.02 -5.13
C LEU A 166 2.56 -18.61 -3.77
N SER A 167 2.82 -19.90 -3.61
CA SER A 167 2.55 -20.62 -2.36
C SER A 167 3.85 -20.98 -1.63
N TYR A 168 3.84 -20.81 -0.32
CA TYR A 168 4.88 -21.26 0.59
C TYR A 168 4.22 -22.11 1.68
N GLU A 169 4.67 -23.36 1.84
CA GLU A 169 4.15 -24.32 2.84
C GLU A 169 2.61 -24.51 2.84
N GLY A 170 1.96 -24.27 1.70
CA GLY A 170 0.50 -24.42 1.54
C GLY A 170 -0.27 -23.10 1.62
N ASP A 171 0.34 -22.04 2.11
CA ASP A 171 -0.25 -20.70 2.16
C ASP A 171 0.11 -19.90 0.91
N VAL A 172 -0.86 -19.21 0.32
CA VAL A 172 -0.60 -18.25 -0.76
C VAL A 172 -0.02 -16.97 -0.14
N ILE A 173 1.20 -16.61 -0.54
CA ILE A 173 1.97 -15.48 0.01
C ILE A 173 2.15 -14.33 -0.98
N GLY A 174 1.80 -14.55 -2.24
CA GLY A 174 1.92 -13.57 -3.31
C GLY A 174 1.27 -14.04 -4.60
N CYS A 175 1.44 -13.24 -5.64
CA CYS A 175 0.95 -13.56 -6.98
C CYS A 175 1.88 -12.97 -8.03
N VAL A 176 2.08 -13.69 -9.12
CA VAL A 176 2.80 -13.21 -10.30
C VAL A 176 1.79 -12.78 -11.34
N GLU A 177 1.97 -11.59 -11.90
CA GLU A 177 1.28 -11.12 -13.09
C GLU A 177 2.27 -11.18 -14.26
N SER A 178 1.93 -11.89 -15.33
CA SER A 178 2.79 -11.95 -16.52
C SER A 178 1.99 -11.95 -17.81
N VAL A 179 2.41 -11.13 -18.77
CA VAL A 179 1.81 -11.07 -20.10
C VAL A 179 2.35 -12.25 -20.91
N TRP A 180 1.50 -13.22 -21.27
CA TRP A 180 1.84 -14.40 -22.08
C TRP A 180 2.79 -15.42 -21.41
N GLY A 181 2.46 -16.72 -21.50
CA GLY A 181 3.37 -17.83 -21.17
C GLY A 181 3.49 -18.81 -22.34
N HIS A 182 4.72 -19.10 -22.77
CA HIS A 182 4.96 -20.09 -23.82
C HIS A 182 4.62 -21.51 -23.32
N ASN A 183 4.01 -22.32 -24.19
CA ASN A 183 3.36 -23.58 -23.81
C ASN A 183 4.26 -24.83 -23.96
N ASP A 184 5.59 -24.67 -24.01
CA ASP A 184 6.53 -25.78 -24.18
C ASP A 184 6.72 -26.59 -22.88
N GLN A 185 6.72 -27.91 -22.98
CA GLN A 185 6.85 -28.85 -21.85
C GLN A 185 8.16 -28.67 -21.08
N GLY A 186 9.26 -28.37 -21.76
CA GLY A 186 10.56 -28.10 -21.13
C GLY A 186 10.55 -26.81 -20.30
N GLN A 187 9.92 -25.76 -20.82
CA GLN A 187 9.79 -24.47 -20.14
C GLN A 187 8.85 -24.54 -18.93
N LYS A 188 7.81 -25.40 -18.96
CA LYS A 188 6.90 -25.59 -17.81
C LYS A 188 7.61 -26.11 -16.56
N ARG A 189 8.59 -27.00 -16.71
CA ARG A 189 9.38 -27.50 -15.58
C ARG A 189 10.25 -26.40 -15.00
N GLN A 190 10.98 -25.69 -15.86
CA GLN A 190 11.85 -24.59 -15.45
C GLN A 190 11.07 -23.44 -14.78
N LEU A 191 9.90 -23.11 -15.32
CA LEU A 191 8.99 -22.12 -14.75
C LEU A 191 8.55 -22.53 -13.35
N ARG A 192 8.18 -23.79 -13.14
CA ARG A 192 7.81 -24.29 -11.81
C ARG A 192 8.94 -24.11 -10.81
N ASP A 193 10.16 -24.49 -11.18
CA ASP A 193 11.33 -24.37 -10.31
C ASP A 193 11.64 -22.89 -10.00
N THR A 194 11.48 -22.00 -10.98
CA THR A 194 11.63 -20.55 -10.81
C THR A 194 10.55 -19.96 -9.90
N LEU A 195 9.28 -20.31 -10.11
CA LEU A 195 8.16 -19.85 -9.27
C LEU A 195 8.31 -20.32 -7.83
N GLN A 196 8.74 -21.57 -7.63
CA GLN A 196 9.00 -22.10 -6.30
C GLN A 196 10.13 -21.32 -5.62
N PHE A 197 11.25 -21.07 -6.31
CA PHE A 197 12.32 -20.23 -5.79
C PHE A 197 11.83 -18.83 -5.42
N ILE A 198 11.04 -18.20 -6.30
CA ILE A 198 10.46 -16.87 -6.05
C ILE A 198 9.57 -16.89 -4.82
N ALA A 199 8.75 -17.92 -4.62
CA ALA A 199 7.93 -18.04 -3.42
C ALA A 199 8.81 -18.07 -2.15
N TYR A 200 9.88 -18.87 -2.12
CA TYR A 200 10.83 -18.88 -1.00
C TYR A 200 11.49 -17.50 -0.78
N ALA A 201 11.94 -16.85 -1.85
CA ALA A 201 12.55 -15.53 -1.79
C ALA A 201 11.57 -14.46 -1.26
N VAL A 202 10.33 -14.46 -1.75
CA VAL A 202 9.27 -13.55 -1.28
C VAL A 202 8.97 -13.79 0.20
N HIS A 203 8.84 -15.04 0.62
CA HIS A 203 8.65 -15.38 2.03
C HIS A 203 9.77 -14.82 2.92
N ASN A 204 11.03 -15.08 2.54
CA ASN A 204 12.19 -14.60 3.28
C ASN A 204 12.26 -13.07 3.32
N ALA A 205 11.90 -12.39 2.23
CA ALA A 205 11.86 -10.94 2.17
C ALA A 205 10.79 -10.35 3.11
N ILE A 206 9.58 -10.93 3.11
CA ILE A 206 8.49 -10.55 4.04
C ILE A 206 8.93 -10.77 5.49
N GLU A 207 9.55 -11.91 5.78
CA GLU A 207 9.99 -12.25 7.14
C GLU A 207 11.14 -11.36 7.60
N SER A 208 12.08 -11.01 6.71
CA SER A 208 13.15 -10.06 7.00
C SER A 208 12.59 -8.68 7.36
N GLU A 209 11.59 -8.19 6.63
CA GLU A 209 10.89 -6.93 6.96
C GLU A 209 10.17 -7.04 8.30
N ARG A 210 9.51 -8.16 8.57
CA ARG A 210 8.85 -8.42 9.86
C ARG A 210 9.84 -8.39 11.02
N LEU A 211 11.01 -9.00 10.86
CA LEU A 211 12.08 -9.00 11.87
C LEU A 211 12.67 -7.60 12.07
N SER A 212 12.92 -6.86 11.00
CA SER A 212 13.38 -5.47 11.07
C SER A 212 12.40 -4.60 11.86
N TRP A 213 11.11 -4.74 11.56
CA TRP A 213 10.04 -4.05 12.28
C TRP A 213 9.97 -4.43 13.75
N ASN A 214 10.00 -5.74 14.06
CA ASN A 214 9.98 -6.21 15.45
C ASN A 214 11.18 -5.69 16.24
N LYS A 215 12.34 -5.56 15.60
CA LYS A 215 13.52 -4.93 16.18
C LYS A 215 13.28 -3.45 16.48
N GLU A 216 12.79 -2.67 15.51
CA GLU A 216 12.49 -1.24 15.69
C GLU A 216 11.45 -1.02 16.81
N LYS A 217 10.40 -1.84 16.83
CA LYS A 217 9.39 -1.87 17.90
C LYS A 217 10.03 -2.12 19.26
N ALA A 218 10.91 -3.13 19.38
CA ALA A 218 11.57 -3.46 20.65
C ALA A 218 12.52 -2.34 21.12
N GLU A 219 13.27 -1.73 20.20
CA GLU A 219 14.15 -0.59 20.49
C GLU A 219 13.36 0.64 20.98
N ALA A 220 12.23 0.94 20.34
CA ALA A 220 11.33 2.01 20.77
C ALA A 220 10.75 1.74 22.17
N MET A 221 10.28 0.52 22.44
CA MET A 221 9.78 0.13 23.76
C MET A 221 10.84 0.24 24.86
N LEU A 222 12.07 -0.20 24.58
CA LEU A 222 13.18 -0.07 25.52
C LEU A 222 13.48 1.39 25.82
N THR A 223 13.48 2.24 24.79
CA THR A 223 13.70 3.68 24.93
C THR A 223 12.65 4.30 25.85
N MET A 224 11.38 3.88 25.72
CA MET A 224 10.30 4.37 26.57
C MET A 224 10.40 3.89 28.01
N ALA A 225 10.66 2.61 28.22
CA ALA A 225 10.88 2.07 29.56
C ALA A 225 12.02 2.80 30.28
N MET A 226 13.10 3.13 29.55
CA MET A 226 14.19 3.94 30.08
C MET A 226 13.80 5.40 30.37
N GLN A 227 12.89 5.99 29.59
CA GLN A 227 12.36 7.33 29.86
C GLN A 227 11.47 7.33 31.11
N LEU A 228 10.63 6.31 31.28
CA LEU A 228 9.80 6.12 32.49
C LEU A 228 10.63 5.92 33.75
N ALA A 229 11.74 5.19 33.65
CA ALA A 229 12.63 4.96 34.79
C ALA A 229 13.42 6.22 35.21
N ARG A 230 13.30 7.36 34.51
CA ARG A 230 13.97 8.61 34.88
C ARG A 230 13.01 9.47 35.69
N ASP A 231 13.23 9.52 37.01
CA ASP A 231 12.40 10.22 38.01
C ASP A 231 12.26 11.76 37.87
N ASN A 232 12.71 12.39 36.78
CA ASN A 232 12.80 13.85 36.64
C ASN A 232 12.04 14.42 35.42
N LEU A 233 11.19 13.65 34.75
CA LEU A 233 10.37 14.15 33.64
C LEU A 233 8.99 14.55 34.14
N ASP A 234 8.49 15.68 33.63
CA ASP A 234 7.09 16.06 33.76
C ASP A 234 6.22 14.99 33.09
N GLU A 235 5.23 14.46 33.81
CA GLU A 235 4.31 13.40 33.39
C GLU A 235 3.66 13.71 32.04
N ALA A 236 3.26 14.96 31.81
CA ALA A 236 2.65 15.38 30.54
C ALA A 236 3.66 15.42 29.39
N VAL A 237 4.92 15.77 29.66
CA VAL A 237 6.00 15.76 28.66
C VAL A 237 6.34 14.32 28.26
N LEU A 238 6.37 13.41 29.24
CA LEU A 238 6.64 12.00 29.02
C LEU A 238 5.52 11.33 28.24
N ALA A 239 4.26 11.53 28.63
CA ALA A 239 3.10 11.03 27.90
C ALA A 239 3.12 11.51 26.44
N ASN A 240 3.38 12.80 26.19
CA ASN A 240 3.46 13.34 24.83
C ASN A 240 4.62 12.74 24.01
N SER A 241 5.80 12.55 24.61
CA SER A 241 6.92 11.85 23.97
C SER A 241 6.53 10.42 23.57
N ILE A 242 5.80 9.73 24.45
CA ILE A 242 5.30 8.38 24.20
C ILE A 242 4.34 8.36 23.02
N MET A 243 3.35 9.25 23.04
CA MET A 243 2.36 9.37 21.98
C MET A 243 2.97 9.77 20.63
N ASN A 244 4.00 10.61 20.62
CA ASN A 244 4.69 11.02 19.39
C ASN A 244 5.50 9.89 18.76
N THR A 245 6.09 9.01 19.56
CA THR A 245 6.74 7.81 19.02
C THR A 245 5.71 6.84 18.47
N ALA A 246 4.58 6.66 19.16
CA ALA A 246 3.47 5.85 18.68
C ALA A 246 2.93 6.39 17.34
N LYS A 247 2.79 7.71 17.20
CA LYS A 247 2.43 8.39 15.94
C LYS A 247 3.38 8.03 14.81
N ALA A 248 4.69 8.13 15.05
CA ALA A 248 5.71 7.87 14.04
C ALA A 248 5.68 6.41 13.57
N LEU A 249 5.66 5.46 14.52
CA LEU A 249 5.65 4.02 14.22
C LEU A 249 4.33 3.54 13.60
N THR A 250 3.20 4.16 13.95
CA THR A 250 1.93 3.87 13.28
C THR A 250 1.71 4.67 12.01
N GLU A 251 2.69 5.49 11.58
CA GLU A 251 2.58 6.34 10.38
C GLU A 251 1.26 7.14 10.39
N SER A 252 0.97 7.81 11.50
CA SER A 252 -0.25 8.61 11.68
C SER A 252 0.02 10.09 11.48
N ASP A 253 -0.96 10.84 10.98
CA ASP A 253 -0.86 12.30 10.82
C ASP A 253 -0.87 13.01 12.19
N ARG A 254 -1.79 12.62 13.07
CA ARG A 254 -1.91 13.19 14.41
C ARG A 254 -2.10 12.12 15.47
N CYS A 255 -1.65 12.46 16.67
CA CYS A 255 -1.85 11.67 17.87
C CYS A 255 -2.25 12.62 19.00
N SER A 256 -3.20 12.21 19.82
CA SER A 256 -3.70 13.01 20.94
C SER A 256 -3.97 12.11 22.14
N ILE A 257 -3.74 12.65 23.33
CA ILE A 257 -4.11 12.01 24.60
C ILE A 257 -5.09 12.93 25.32
N PHE A 258 -6.18 12.33 25.80
CA PHE A 258 -7.26 12.98 26.52
C PHE A 258 -7.23 12.46 27.96
N LEU A 259 -6.87 13.31 28.91
CA LEU A 259 -6.86 12.94 30.32
C LEU A 259 -8.30 12.90 30.84
N VAL A 260 -8.63 11.85 31.59
CA VAL A 260 -9.93 11.74 32.26
C VAL A 260 -9.91 12.62 33.50
N LYS A 261 -10.84 13.59 33.59
CA LYS A 261 -11.05 14.42 34.77
C LYS A 261 -12.53 14.44 35.12
N GLU A 262 -12.87 13.78 36.22
CA GLU A 262 -14.27 13.64 36.67
C GLU A 262 -15.17 13.10 35.54
N ASP A 263 -16.08 13.92 35.00
CA ASP A 263 -17.01 13.57 33.93
C ASP A 263 -16.59 14.10 32.54
N THR A 264 -15.35 14.59 32.39
CA THR A 264 -14.83 15.18 31.16
C THR A 264 -13.47 14.60 30.74
N LEU A 265 -13.16 14.84 29.47
CA LEU A 265 -11.89 14.53 28.82
C LEU A 265 -11.19 15.82 28.45
N GLU A 266 -9.92 15.97 28.85
CA GLU A 266 -9.11 17.14 28.51
C GLU A 266 -7.92 16.74 27.62
N ALA A 267 -7.86 17.27 26.41
CA ALA A 267 -6.68 17.15 25.54
C ALA A 267 -5.94 18.48 25.44
N HIS A 268 -4.62 18.42 25.64
CA HIS A 268 -3.71 19.53 25.45
C HIS A 268 -3.01 19.40 24.10
N PHE A 269 -3.21 20.37 23.22
CA PHE A 269 -2.58 20.39 21.89
C PHE A 269 -1.28 21.20 21.90
N GLU A 270 -0.39 20.92 20.95
CA GLU A 270 0.92 21.60 20.82
C GLU A 270 0.81 23.11 20.58
N ASP A 271 -0.32 23.58 20.06
CA ASP A 271 -0.62 25.01 19.87
C ASP A 271 -1.11 25.71 21.15
N GLY A 272 -1.14 24.99 22.28
CA GLY A 272 -1.59 25.48 23.58
C GLY A 272 -3.10 25.44 23.78
N ASN A 273 -3.87 24.97 22.78
CA ASN A 273 -5.32 24.85 22.92
C ASN A 273 -5.67 23.64 23.81
N ILE A 274 -6.68 23.83 24.66
CA ILE A 274 -7.26 22.77 25.48
C ILE A 274 -8.64 22.46 24.93
N VAL A 275 -8.89 21.20 24.59
CA VAL A 275 -10.21 20.72 24.17
C VAL A 275 -10.80 19.90 25.30
N ILE A 276 -11.99 20.31 25.75
CA ILE A 276 -12.76 19.61 26.77
C ILE A 276 -13.93 18.90 26.11
N THR A 277 -14.04 17.59 26.30
CA THR A 277 -15.11 16.76 25.73
C THR A 277 -15.83 16.00 26.85
N PRO A 278 -17.16 16.02 26.95
CA PRO A 278 -17.88 15.20 27.92
C PRO A 278 -17.65 13.71 27.69
N ILE A 279 -17.62 12.91 28.76
CA ILE A 279 -17.65 11.45 28.65
C ILE A 279 -18.93 11.01 27.89
N GLY A 280 -18.79 10.01 27.02
CA GLY A 280 -19.85 9.54 26.11
C GLY A 280 -20.05 10.38 24.85
N ALA A 281 -19.43 11.56 24.74
CA ALA A 281 -19.53 12.40 23.55
C ALA A 281 -18.40 12.14 22.55
N GLY A 282 -18.75 11.95 21.28
CA GLY A 282 -17.78 11.69 20.21
C GLY A 282 -17.06 10.34 20.38
N ILE A 283 -16.01 10.13 19.59
CA ILE A 283 -15.23 8.88 19.62
C ILE A 283 -14.48 8.73 20.95
N ALA A 284 -13.72 9.76 21.36
CA ALA A 284 -12.94 9.71 22.58
C ALA A 284 -13.82 9.53 23.83
N GLY A 285 -14.95 10.24 23.91
CA GLY A 285 -15.90 10.11 25.01
C GLY A 285 -16.55 8.73 25.07
N PHE A 286 -16.90 8.14 23.92
CA PHE A 286 -17.39 6.76 23.86
C PHE A 286 -16.36 5.78 24.42
N VAL A 287 -15.11 5.87 23.98
CA VAL A 287 -14.02 4.99 24.46
C VAL A 287 -13.77 5.16 25.95
N ALA A 288 -13.81 6.41 26.46
CA ALA A 288 -13.70 6.67 27.91
C ALA A 288 -14.83 6.02 28.72
N GLN A 289 -16.04 5.97 28.15
CA GLN A 289 -17.21 5.42 28.81
C GLN A 289 -17.23 3.88 28.80
N THR A 290 -16.85 3.26 27.68
CA THR A 290 -17.00 1.81 27.48
C THR A 290 -15.72 1.02 27.71
N GLY A 291 -14.55 1.66 27.57
CA GLY A 291 -13.26 0.97 27.50
C GLY A 291 -13.07 0.15 26.23
N GLU A 292 -13.94 0.30 25.23
CA GLU A 292 -13.81 -0.43 23.96
C GLU A 292 -12.84 0.27 23.01
N ILE A 293 -11.97 -0.52 22.38
CA ILE A 293 -11.11 -0.04 21.29
C ILE A 293 -11.96 0.25 20.06
N VAL A 294 -11.75 1.41 19.44
CA VAL A 294 -12.48 1.83 18.24
C VAL A 294 -11.49 2.09 17.09
N ASN A 295 -11.58 1.28 16.03
CA ASN A 295 -10.83 1.46 14.79
C ASN A 295 -11.80 1.75 13.63
N ILE A 296 -11.73 2.96 13.07
CA ILE A 296 -12.63 3.48 12.05
C ILE A 296 -11.85 3.71 10.76
N SER A 297 -12.28 3.03 9.69
CA SER A 297 -11.72 3.15 8.33
C SER A 297 -12.29 4.32 7.52
N ASP A 298 -13.48 4.82 7.87
CA ASP A 298 -14.05 6.06 7.33
C ASP A 298 -14.80 6.82 8.43
N ALA A 299 -14.17 7.88 8.94
CA ALA A 299 -14.73 8.73 10.00
C ALA A 299 -16.07 9.35 9.60
N TYR A 300 -16.28 9.65 8.32
CA TYR A 300 -17.55 10.23 7.87
C TYR A 300 -18.65 9.19 7.74
N ALA A 301 -18.34 7.90 7.75
CA ALA A 301 -19.34 6.84 7.80
C ALA A 301 -19.78 6.49 9.24
N ASP A 302 -19.07 6.96 10.26
CA ASP A 302 -19.39 6.70 11.67
C ASP A 302 -20.29 7.79 12.27
N ASP A 303 -21.45 7.42 12.81
CA ASP A 303 -22.43 8.34 13.38
C ASP A 303 -21.93 9.07 14.64
N ARG A 304 -20.94 8.50 15.34
CA ARG A 304 -20.36 9.11 16.55
C ARG A 304 -19.35 10.21 16.20
N PHE A 305 -18.94 10.34 14.95
CA PHE A 305 -17.95 11.34 14.54
C PHE A 305 -18.58 12.73 14.33
N ASN A 306 -18.06 13.73 15.05
CA ASN A 306 -18.52 15.12 14.91
C ASN A 306 -17.81 15.83 13.74
N ARG A 307 -18.49 15.91 12.60
CA ARG A 307 -18.00 16.55 11.37
C ARG A 307 -17.88 18.08 11.45
N GLU A 308 -18.50 18.73 12.44
CA GLU A 308 -18.48 20.19 12.55
C GLU A 308 -17.07 20.72 12.90
N VAL A 309 -16.28 19.94 13.64
CA VAL A 309 -14.89 20.29 14.00
C VAL A 309 -14.01 20.33 12.74
N ASP A 310 -14.13 19.33 11.87
CA ASP A 310 -13.46 19.29 10.57
C ASP A 310 -13.85 20.49 9.70
N LYS A 311 -15.15 20.80 9.62
CA LYS A 311 -15.66 21.95 8.83
C LYS A 311 -15.10 23.29 9.34
N ALA A 312 -15.03 23.47 10.65
CA ALA A 312 -14.54 24.70 11.27
C ALA A 312 -13.03 24.88 11.10
N THR A 313 -12.26 23.79 11.17
CA THR A 313 -10.79 23.81 11.10
C THR A 313 -10.25 23.69 9.68
N GLY A 314 -11.06 23.24 8.72
CA GLY A 314 -10.62 22.88 7.38
C GLY A 314 -9.81 21.59 7.33
N TYR A 315 -9.68 20.89 8.46
CA TYR A 315 -9.02 19.59 8.54
C TYR A 315 -9.98 18.48 8.09
N ARG A 316 -9.46 17.44 7.43
CA ARG A 316 -10.26 16.28 7.02
C ARG A 316 -9.78 15.04 7.75
N THR A 317 -10.62 14.57 8.66
CA THR A 317 -10.47 13.29 9.33
C THR A 317 -11.01 12.18 8.40
N LYS A 318 -10.16 11.17 8.14
CA LYS A 318 -10.43 10.00 7.30
C LYS A 318 -10.49 8.74 8.14
N THR A 319 -9.44 8.45 8.91
CA THR A 319 -9.32 7.23 9.73
C THR A 319 -9.03 7.59 11.17
N ILE A 320 -9.53 6.78 12.11
CA ILE A 320 -9.38 7.00 13.55
C ILE A 320 -9.05 5.67 14.22
N LEU A 321 -8.02 5.64 15.04
CA LEU A 321 -7.79 4.55 15.99
C LEU A 321 -7.77 5.13 17.41
N CYS A 322 -8.72 4.72 18.23
CA CYS A 322 -8.92 5.28 19.57
C CYS A 322 -8.97 4.15 20.61
N MET A 323 -8.21 4.32 21.70
CA MET A 323 -8.01 3.30 22.72
C MET A 323 -8.05 3.90 24.13
N PRO A 324 -8.59 3.16 25.11
CA PRO A 324 -8.47 3.56 26.50
C PRO A 324 -7.03 3.38 26.99
N VAL A 325 -6.58 4.31 27.82
CA VAL A 325 -5.33 4.24 28.56
C VAL A 325 -5.67 3.80 29.98
N MET A 326 -5.25 2.58 30.31
CA MET A 326 -5.56 1.95 31.60
C MET A 326 -4.37 2.09 32.56
N TYR A 327 -4.65 2.47 33.80
CA TYR A 327 -3.72 2.40 34.91
C TYR A 327 -4.42 1.80 36.14
N GLU A 328 -3.81 0.78 36.75
CA GLU A 328 -4.35 0.05 37.91
C GLU A 328 -5.84 -0.36 37.80
N GLY A 329 -6.28 -0.72 36.59
CA GLY A 329 -7.65 -1.17 36.33
C GLY A 329 -8.69 -0.06 36.10
N SER A 330 -8.27 1.21 36.08
CA SER A 330 -9.12 2.36 35.75
C SER A 330 -8.69 3.02 34.44
N ILE A 331 -9.63 3.60 33.69
CA ILE A 331 -9.34 4.42 32.51
C ILE A 331 -8.87 5.78 33.01
N VAL A 332 -7.58 6.09 32.85
CA VAL A 332 -7.00 7.39 33.27
C VAL A 332 -6.89 8.37 32.11
N ALA A 333 -6.86 7.87 30.88
CA ALA A 333 -6.85 8.68 29.68
C ALA A 333 -7.46 7.93 28.49
N VAL A 334 -7.64 8.63 27.37
CA VAL A 334 -7.96 8.06 26.07
C VAL A 334 -6.93 8.53 25.07
N ALA A 335 -6.35 7.60 24.32
CA ALA A 335 -5.39 7.87 23.27
C ALA A 335 -6.07 7.77 21.90
N GLN A 336 -5.75 8.68 20.99
CA GLN A 336 -6.34 8.72 19.66
C GLN A 336 -5.29 9.02 18.59
N LEU A 337 -5.19 8.13 17.59
CA LEU A 337 -4.50 8.37 16.32
C LEU A 337 -5.52 8.80 15.27
N ILE A 338 -5.12 9.77 14.47
CA ILE A 338 -5.91 10.29 13.36
C ILE A 338 -5.11 10.18 12.07
N ASN A 339 -5.79 9.70 11.02
CA ASN A 339 -5.30 9.59 9.66
C ASN A 339 -4.02 8.78 9.53
N LYS A 340 -4.17 7.47 9.29
CA LYS A 340 -3.10 6.65 8.73
C LYS A 340 -2.61 7.30 7.43
N LEU A 341 -1.30 7.52 7.31
CA LEU A 341 -0.70 8.20 6.17
C LEU A 341 -0.89 7.36 4.90
N ASP A 342 -1.35 8.03 3.84
CA ASP A 342 -1.49 7.41 2.52
C ASP A 342 -0.11 6.91 2.04
N MET A 343 -0.09 5.75 1.40
CA MET A 343 1.11 5.31 0.69
C MET A 343 1.25 6.14 -0.59
N VAL A 344 2.45 6.68 -0.82
CA VAL A 344 2.77 7.41 -2.05
C VAL A 344 3.67 6.54 -2.92
N THR A 345 3.21 6.21 -4.12
CA THR A 345 3.99 5.44 -5.10
C THR A 345 5.04 6.34 -5.77
N GLU A 346 6.05 5.77 -6.43
CA GLU A 346 7.05 6.55 -7.18
C GLU A 346 6.44 7.38 -8.32
N GLY A 347 5.27 6.97 -8.83
CA GLY A 347 4.48 7.72 -9.80
C GLY A 347 3.68 8.88 -9.19
N GLY A 348 3.76 9.09 -7.88
CA GLY A 348 2.99 10.10 -7.14
C GLY A 348 1.53 9.72 -6.87
N LEU A 349 1.14 8.47 -7.15
CA LEU A 349 -0.19 7.99 -6.80
C LEU A 349 -0.29 7.87 -5.28
N ARG A 350 -1.36 8.41 -4.68
CA ARG A 350 -1.64 8.26 -3.25
C ARG A 350 -2.66 7.15 -3.07
N LEU A 351 -2.29 6.13 -2.35
CA LEU A 351 -3.14 5.00 -2.01
C LEU A 351 -3.58 5.15 -0.55
N PRO A 352 -4.88 5.37 -0.28
CA PRO A 352 -5.36 5.54 1.08
C PRO A 352 -5.14 4.27 1.89
N ARG A 353 -4.77 4.44 3.16
CA ARG A 353 -4.53 3.35 4.11
C ARG A 353 -5.42 3.49 5.33
N THR A 354 -5.60 2.38 6.03
CA THR A 354 -6.35 2.28 7.29
C THR A 354 -5.46 1.68 8.36
N PHE A 355 -5.81 1.88 9.63
CA PHE A 355 -5.08 1.25 10.73
C PHE A 355 -5.31 -0.26 10.72
N GLY A 356 -4.23 -1.02 10.64
CA GLY A 356 -4.26 -2.48 10.69
C GLY A 356 -4.09 -3.01 12.11
N LYS A 357 -4.22 -4.34 12.28
CA LYS A 357 -4.02 -5.02 13.57
C LYS A 357 -2.65 -4.71 14.20
N ARG A 358 -1.61 -4.55 13.37
CA ARG A 358 -0.28 -4.16 13.82
C ARG A 358 -0.26 -2.78 14.47
N ASP A 359 -0.98 -1.82 13.87
CA ASP A 359 -1.09 -0.48 14.42
C ASP A 359 -1.84 -0.52 15.76
N GLU A 360 -2.89 -1.35 15.86
CA GLU A 360 -3.62 -1.57 17.12
C GLU A 360 -2.72 -2.12 18.23
N GLU A 361 -2.01 -3.21 17.99
CA GLU A 361 -1.13 -3.84 18.99
C GLU A 361 0.01 -2.90 19.43
N LEU A 362 0.57 -2.14 18.49
CA LEU A 362 1.59 -1.16 18.79
C LEU A 362 0.99 -0.02 19.62
N PHE A 363 -0.11 0.56 19.17
CA PHE A 363 -0.73 1.69 19.86
C PHE A 363 -1.20 1.33 21.27
N GLN A 364 -1.72 0.12 21.46
CA GLN A 364 -2.08 -0.41 22.78
C GLN A 364 -0.87 -0.46 23.72
N THR A 365 0.27 -0.95 23.25
CA THR A 365 1.47 -1.06 24.08
C THR A 365 1.97 0.32 24.53
N PHE A 366 1.97 1.29 23.62
CA PHE A 366 2.41 2.66 23.91
C PHE A 366 1.40 3.39 24.80
N SER A 367 0.11 3.12 24.62
CA SER A 367 -0.95 3.63 25.51
C SER A 367 -0.74 3.15 26.94
N MET A 368 -0.33 1.89 27.14
CA MET A 368 -0.01 1.37 28.48
C MET A 368 1.20 2.08 29.11
N PHE A 369 2.25 2.37 28.33
CA PHE A 369 3.40 3.15 28.82
C PHE A 369 3.02 4.59 29.16
N ALA A 370 2.17 5.23 28.36
CA ALA A 370 1.65 6.56 28.64
C ALA A 370 0.80 6.55 29.93
N GLY A 371 -0.04 5.54 30.12
CA GLY A 371 -0.82 5.37 31.35
C GLY A 371 0.03 5.18 32.60
N ALA A 372 1.18 4.51 32.50
CA ALA A 372 2.12 4.39 33.61
C ALA A 372 2.96 5.65 33.88
N SER A 373 2.91 6.63 32.98
CA SER A 373 3.61 7.91 33.10
C SER A 373 2.75 9.03 33.70
N LEU A 374 1.44 8.80 33.76
CA LEU A 374 0.40 9.67 34.31
C LEU A 374 0.00 9.14 35.69
#